data_AF-A0A1F5AJM5-F1
#
_entry.id   AF-A0A1F5AJM5-F1
#
_cell.length_a   1.000
_cell.length_b   1.000
_cell.length_c   1.000
_cell.angle_alpha   90.00
_cell.angle_beta   90.00
_cell.angle_gamma   90.00
#
_symmetry.space_group_name_H-M   'P 1'
#
loop_
_entity.id
_entity.type
_entity.pdbx_description
1 polymer ?
#
loop_
_entity_poly.entity_id
_entity_poly.type
_entity_poly.pdbx_seq_one_letter_code
_entity_poly.pdbx_strand_id
1 'polypeptide(L)'
;MKRSTGAVFVLFLLTWFGVFPSDRAAGASAPAPGLRPEYRRDVRILTDIVPAPVAQRLVAWLTDVEAWVLSLDVGTQVLKNTDDTADSIFINGNFARLLAAIYRLTGKEVDLHEALKWCDSFFVNQRLAITSETNESGYWVDLSRNPKGNIYFGDGGTAASALAAILNYADPKKRWIYLKALERYARFVVDGCLFDPQGLGRESTASWVIAEGDDKGALGCGFYEGHLSVKPYTIATATTGGGFFAALYRLTEKPEYKDIAAGAVAWLLKIRKPDGEIPYILDGQLSADWPLDTLSYCTEAFIAADTYLKDEELKMTLGTELRPTVEWMLGRQNPDGSWGEMQSADQQRSPRAVTLLAWYYRNVEPDPRIKDAILNYCLFLLDPEKSLAYGIKKLVRTTGFAGLTVAEILQPGSTY
;
A
#
# COMPACT_ATOMS: atom_id res chain seq x y z
N MET A 1 -47.30 23.76 -52.45
CA MET A 1 -46.12 24.24 -53.21
C MET A 1 -45.18 24.89 -52.20
N LYS A 2 -44.27 24.14 -51.56
CA LYS A 2 -42.85 23.97 -51.95
C LYS A 2 -42.16 25.29 -52.30
N ARG A 3 -41.31 25.78 -51.40
CA ARG A 3 -39.94 26.21 -51.72
C ARG A 3 -39.06 26.07 -50.47
N SER A 4 -38.07 25.22 -50.65
CA SER A 4 -36.91 24.91 -49.82
C SER A 4 -35.75 25.83 -50.17
N THR A 5 -34.91 26.16 -49.20
CA THR A 5 -33.45 26.43 -49.29
C THR A 5 -33.04 27.00 -47.93
N GLY A 6 -31.98 26.62 -47.24
CA GLY A 6 -30.88 25.69 -47.48
C GLY A 6 -29.91 25.91 -46.32
N ALA A 7 -29.54 24.84 -45.62
CA ALA A 7 -28.61 24.89 -44.49
C ALA A 7 -27.18 25.11 -45.00
N VAL A 8 -26.48 26.09 -44.43
CA VAL A 8 -25.05 26.32 -44.68
C VAL A 8 -24.25 25.54 -43.63
N PHE A 9 -23.62 24.47 -44.07
CA PHE A 9 -22.54 23.77 -43.36
C PHE A 9 -21.23 24.52 -43.66
N VAL A 10 -20.56 25.04 -42.64
CA VAL A 10 -19.17 25.51 -42.75
C VAL A 10 -18.27 24.43 -42.19
N LEU A 11 -17.57 23.76 -43.09
CA LEU A 11 -16.49 22.81 -42.83
C LEU A 11 -15.20 23.59 -42.59
N PHE A 12 -14.59 23.51 -41.40
CA PHE A 12 -13.23 23.97 -41.19
C PHE A 12 -12.25 22.85 -41.55
N LEU A 13 -11.65 22.97 -42.75
CA LEU A 13 -10.46 22.24 -43.17
C LEU A 13 -9.24 23.03 -42.68
N LEU A 14 -8.55 22.53 -41.65
CA LEU A 14 -7.21 22.98 -41.30
C LEU A 14 -6.20 21.97 -41.86
N THR A 15 -5.60 22.33 -43.00
CA THR A 15 -4.40 21.71 -43.53
C THR A 15 -3.19 22.22 -42.75
N TRP A 16 -2.61 21.36 -41.92
CA TRP A 16 -1.33 21.60 -41.25
C TRP A 16 -0.20 21.03 -42.13
N PHE A 17 0.47 21.90 -42.87
CA PHE A 17 1.75 21.59 -43.50
C PHE A 17 2.88 21.84 -42.50
N GLY A 18 3.75 20.84 -42.36
CA GLY A 18 4.83 20.82 -41.41
C GLY A 18 5.93 21.84 -41.66
N VAL A 19 6.47 22.34 -40.56
CA VAL A 19 7.82 22.89 -40.45
C VAL A 19 8.41 22.28 -39.19
N PHE A 20 9.29 21.28 -39.36
CA PHE A 20 10.13 20.75 -38.30
C PHE A 20 11.32 21.69 -38.08
N PRO A 21 11.60 22.15 -36.85
CA PRO A 21 12.94 22.51 -36.45
C PRO A 21 13.67 21.27 -35.97
N SER A 22 14.82 21.02 -36.60
CA SER A 22 15.83 20.03 -36.23
C SER A 22 16.54 20.40 -34.93
N ASP A 23 16.95 19.34 -34.22
CA ASP A 23 18.09 19.26 -33.31
C ASP A 23 18.14 20.16 -32.07
N ARG A 24 17.55 19.63 -30.99
CA ARG A 24 18.28 19.51 -29.71
C ARG A 24 18.07 18.12 -29.14
N ALA A 25 19.10 17.29 -29.31
CA ALA A 25 19.27 16.05 -28.58
C ALA A 25 19.33 16.36 -27.09
N ALA A 26 18.19 16.24 -26.40
CA ALA A 26 18.17 16.03 -24.96
C ALA A 26 18.81 14.66 -24.73
N GLY A 27 19.94 14.65 -24.02
CA GLY A 27 20.68 13.44 -23.68
C GLY A 27 19.74 12.42 -23.06
N ALA A 28 19.54 11.30 -23.76
CA ALA A 28 19.03 10.10 -23.16
C ALA A 28 20.03 9.71 -22.07
N SER A 29 19.69 10.02 -20.81
CA SER A 29 20.37 9.48 -19.64
C SER A 29 20.46 7.97 -19.83
N ALA A 30 21.68 7.44 -19.84
CA ALA A 30 21.93 6.00 -19.92
C ALA A 30 21.03 5.27 -18.89
N PRO A 31 20.47 4.10 -19.23
CA PRO A 31 19.73 3.32 -18.25
C PRO A 31 20.62 3.08 -17.04
N ALA A 32 20.09 3.38 -15.85
CA ALA A 32 20.78 3.17 -14.59
C ALA A 32 21.40 1.76 -14.57
N PRO A 33 22.67 1.62 -14.12
CA PRO A 33 23.37 0.35 -14.14
C PRO A 33 22.53 -0.71 -13.43
N GLY A 34 22.26 -1.80 -14.14
CA GLY A 34 21.32 -2.83 -13.73
C GLY A 34 21.62 -3.35 -12.33
N LEU A 35 20.72 -3.05 -11.40
CA LEU A 35 20.55 -3.82 -10.17
C LEU A 35 20.34 -5.27 -10.58
N ARG A 36 21.38 -6.09 -10.44
CA ARG A 36 21.26 -7.55 -10.59
C ARG A 36 20.22 -8.03 -9.58
N PRO A 37 19.37 -9.00 -9.95
CA PRO A 37 18.49 -9.61 -8.97
C PRO A 37 19.34 -10.40 -7.97
N GLU A 38 19.53 -9.88 -6.77
CA GLU A 38 19.92 -10.66 -5.59
C GLU A 38 18.78 -11.63 -5.22
N TYR A 39 18.36 -12.53 -6.11
CA TYR A 39 17.14 -13.31 -5.89
C TYR A 39 17.30 -14.63 -5.13
N ARG A 40 18.50 -14.91 -4.61
CA ARG A 40 18.69 -16.04 -3.71
C ARG A 40 19.51 -15.59 -2.50
N ARG A 41 18.87 -14.85 -1.60
CA ARG A 41 19.27 -14.90 -0.20
C ARG A 41 18.83 -16.25 0.34
N ASP A 42 19.67 -16.90 1.14
CA ASP A 42 19.30 -18.12 1.84
C ASP A 42 17.96 -17.91 2.56
N VAL A 43 16.95 -18.69 2.15
CA VAL A 43 15.61 -18.62 2.73
C VAL A 43 15.70 -19.12 4.16
N ARG A 44 15.88 -18.19 5.09
CA ARG A 44 16.01 -18.50 6.51
C ARG A 44 14.73 -18.08 7.22
N ILE A 45 13.91 -19.08 7.57
CA ILE A 45 12.82 -18.91 8.53
C ILE A 45 13.44 -18.56 9.89
N LEU A 46 13.04 -17.41 10.43
CA LEU A 46 13.50 -16.97 11.75
C LEU A 46 12.66 -17.60 12.86
N THR A 47 13.35 -17.97 13.95
CA THR A 47 12.77 -18.60 15.14
C THR A 47 13.13 -17.84 16.42
N ASP A 48 13.48 -16.56 16.27
CA ASP A 48 13.86 -15.64 17.35
C ASP A 48 12.64 -15.23 18.19
N ILE A 49 11.51 -14.96 17.52
CA ILE A 49 10.23 -14.60 18.15
C ILE A 49 9.41 -15.85 18.47
N VAL A 50 9.20 -16.75 17.49
CA VAL A 50 8.42 -17.97 17.68
C VAL A 50 9.32 -19.22 17.72
N PRO A 51 9.07 -20.20 18.60
CA PRO A 51 9.83 -21.44 18.61
C PRO A 51 9.74 -22.19 17.27
N ALA A 52 10.79 -22.94 16.91
CA ALA A 52 10.86 -23.66 15.63
C ALA A 52 9.63 -24.54 15.31
N PRO A 53 9.04 -25.30 16.26
CA PRO A 53 7.82 -26.07 15.99
C PRO A 53 6.60 -25.18 15.63
N VAL A 54 6.50 -24.00 16.24
CA VAL A 54 5.43 -23.03 15.93
C VAL A 54 5.68 -22.42 14.55
N ALA A 55 6.93 -22.04 14.24
CA ALA A 55 7.31 -21.52 12.93
C ALA A 55 6.95 -22.49 11.79
N GLN A 56 7.23 -23.79 11.96
CA GLN A 56 6.87 -24.84 10.99
C GLN A 56 5.35 -24.93 10.78
N ARG A 57 4.56 -24.87 11.87
CA ARG A 57 3.09 -24.86 11.78
C ARG A 57 2.58 -23.60 11.09
N LEU A 58 3.21 -22.44 11.30
CA LEU A 58 2.84 -21.20 10.62
C LEU A 58 3.14 -21.24 9.12
N VAL A 59 4.24 -21.88 8.69
CA VAL A 59 4.52 -22.12 7.27
C VAL A 59 3.43 -23.00 6.64
N ALA A 60 3.00 -24.07 7.34
CA ALA A 60 1.90 -24.91 6.89
C ALA A 60 0.57 -24.14 6.83
N TRP A 61 0.30 -23.29 7.83
CA TRP A 61 -0.87 -22.42 7.86
C TRP A 61 -0.85 -21.41 6.69
N LEU A 62 0.30 -20.80 6.38
CA LEU A 62 0.45 -19.92 5.21
C LEU A 62 0.21 -20.67 3.90
N THR A 63 0.64 -21.93 3.80
CA THR A 63 0.38 -22.77 2.61
C THR A 63 -1.11 -23.08 2.44
N ASP A 64 -1.85 -23.24 3.54
CA ASP A 64 -3.31 -23.41 3.50
C ASP A 64 -4.03 -22.10 3.13
N VAL A 65 -3.55 -20.96 3.62
CA VAL A 65 -4.04 -19.63 3.22
C VAL A 65 -3.73 -19.36 1.73
N GLU A 66 -2.52 -19.67 1.26
CA GLU A 66 -2.08 -19.58 -0.14
C GLU A 66 -3.07 -20.29 -1.07
N ALA A 67 -3.38 -21.55 -0.78
CA ALA A 67 -4.31 -22.34 -1.60
C ALA A 67 -5.69 -21.68 -1.70
N TRP A 68 -6.18 -21.11 -0.60
CA TRP A 68 -7.42 -20.35 -0.61
C TRP A 68 -7.30 -19.06 -1.43
N VAL A 69 -6.23 -18.28 -1.26
CA VAL A 69 -5.99 -17.04 -2.02
C VAL A 69 -5.91 -17.32 -3.52
N LEU A 70 -5.19 -18.36 -3.94
CA LEU A 70 -5.12 -18.77 -5.35
C LEU A 70 -6.50 -19.14 -5.91
N SER A 71 -7.39 -19.71 -5.09
CA SER A 71 -8.76 -20.03 -5.51
C SER A 71 -9.64 -18.79 -5.77
N LEU A 72 -9.21 -17.61 -5.31
CA LEU A 72 -9.89 -16.33 -5.55
C LEU A 72 -9.51 -15.70 -6.90
N ASP A 73 -8.51 -16.22 -7.63
CA ASP A 73 -8.09 -15.68 -8.94
C ASP A 73 -7.68 -14.19 -8.90
N VAL A 74 -6.82 -13.86 -7.92
CA VAL A 74 -6.28 -12.52 -7.62
C VAL A 74 -5.79 -11.79 -8.87
N GLY A 75 -5.19 -12.52 -9.80
CA GLY A 75 -4.62 -11.99 -11.04
C GLY A 75 -5.64 -11.27 -11.93
N THR A 76 -6.93 -11.51 -11.75
CA THR A 76 -8.01 -10.83 -12.49
C THR A 76 -8.41 -9.48 -11.91
N GLN A 77 -7.90 -9.10 -10.73
CA GLN A 77 -8.34 -7.96 -9.92
C GLN A 77 -9.79 -8.01 -9.44
N VAL A 78 -10.51 -9.09 -9.71
CA VAL A 78 -11.81 -9.33 -9.13
C VAL A 78 -11.84 -10.71 -8.51
N LEU A 79 -11.79 -10.72 -7.19
CA LEU A 79 -11.80 -11.94 -6.41
C LEU A 79 -13.07 -12.75 -6.69
N LYS A 80 -12.89 -14.03 -6.95
CA LYS A 80 -13.96 -15.02 -7.06
C LYS A 80 -14.27 -15.59 -5.69
N ASN A 81 -15.45 -16.21 -5.56
CA ASN A 81 -15.83 -16.98 -4.36
C ASN A 81 -15.77 -16.18 -3.05
N THR A 82 -16.06 -14.88 -3.11
CA THR A 82 -16.18 -14.02 -1.94
C THR A 82 -17.34 -13.05 -2.10
N ASP A 83 -18.04 -12.78 -1.00
CA ASP A 83 -19.11 -11.78 -0.92
C ASP A 83 -18.58 -10.42 -0.42
N ASP A 84 -17.29 -10.34 -0.07
CA ASP A 84 -16.67 -9.16 0.54
C ASP A 84 -15.74 -8.45 -0.44
N THR A 85 -16.12 -7.23 -0.86
CA THR A 85 -15.30 -6.25 -1.61
C THR A 85 -14.35 -6.83 -2.67
N ALA A 86 -14.90 -7.71 -3.50
CA ALA A 86 -14.16 -8.51 -4.47
C ALA A 86 -13.26 -7.70 -5.43
N ASP A 87 -13.63 -6.47 -5.76
CA ASP A 87 -12.96 -5.63 -6.75
C ASP A 87 -12.19 -4.44 -6.14
N SER A 88 -12.00 -4.42 -4.81
CA SER A 88 -11.19 -3.41 -4.14
C SER A 88 -9.70 -3.59 -4.41
N ILE A 89 -9.02 -2.52 -4.82
CA ILE A 89 -7.64 -2.58 -5.29
C ILE A 89 -6.65 -2.90 -4.16
N PHE A 90 -6.91 -2.44 -2.93
CA PHE A 90 -6.00 -2.66 -1.81
C PHE A 90 -6.02 -4.11 -1.33
N ILE A 91 -7.19 -4.75 -1.34
CA ILE A 91 -7.35 -6.16 -0.94
C ILE A 91 -6.64 -7.05 -1.95
N ASN A 92 -6.89 -6.83 -3.24
CA ASN A 92 -6.23 -7.57 -4.31
C ASN A 92 -4.70 -7.36 -4.26
N GLY A 93 -4.24 -6.13 -4.04
CA GLY A 93 -2.81 -5.82 -3.86
C GLY A 93 -2.19 -6.52 -2.63
N ASN A 94 -2.90 -6.57 -1.51
CA ASN A 94 -2.45 -7.29 -0.32
C ASN A 94 -2.29 -8.79 -0.58
N PHE A 95 -3.21 -9.42 -1.32
CA PHE A 95 -3.06 -10.82 -1.70
C PHE A 95 -1.92 -11.05 -2.68
N ALA A 96 -1.72 -10.19 -3.69
CA ALA A 96 -0.57 -10.29 -4.58
C ALA A 96 0.75 -10.17 -3.81
N ARG A 97 0.82 -9.23 -2.85
CA ARG A 97 1.97 -9.04 -1.96
C ARG A 97 2.19 -10.25 -1.05
N LEU A 98 1.12 -10.85 -0.53
CA LEU A 98 1.18 -12.07 0.26
C LEU A 98 1.71 -13.26 -0.56
N LEU A 99 1.19 -13.48 -1.77
CA LEU A 99 1.68 -14.54 -2.66
C LEU A 99 3.16 -14.36 -3.00
N ALA A 100 3.62 -13.13 -3.27
CA ALA A 100 5.05 -12.85 -3.48
C ALA A 100 5.88 -13.12 -2.21
N ALA A 101 5.36 -12.83 -1.02
CA ALA A 101 6.04 -13.16 0.24
C ALA A 101 6.10 -14.68 0.48
N ILE A 102 5.03 -15.42 0.17
CA ILE A 102 4.99 -16.88 0.26
C ILE A 102 5.94 -17.52 -0.75
N TYR A 103 6.06 -16.96 -1.96
CA TYR A 103 7.09 -17.35 -2.93
C TYR A 103 8.50 -17.20 -2.34
N ARG A 104 8.81 -16.09 -1.65
CA ARG A 104 10.12 -15.91 -0.99
C ARG A 104 10.39 -16.98 0.07
N LEU A 105 9.35 -17.42 0.77
CA LEU A 105 9.43 -18.43 1.83
C LEU A 105 9.53 -19.86 1.30
N THR A 106 8.89 -20.16 0.17
CA THR A 106 8.66 -21.55 -0.28
C THR A 106 9.27 -21.89 -1.65
N GLY A 107 9.53 -20.87 -2.48
CA GLY A 107 10.00 -21.03 -3.86
C GLY A 107 8.94 -21.49 -4.86
N LYS A 108 7.65 -21.49 -4.50
CA LYS A 108 6.56 -21.95 -5.37
C LYS A 108 6.23 -20.93 -6.47
N GLU A 109 6.70 -21.18 -7.68
CA GLU A 109 6.52 -20.28 -8.83
C GLU A 109 5.05 -19.95 -9.17
N VAL A 110 4.10 -20.80 -8.79
CA VAL A 110 2.66 -20.54 -9.01
C VAL A 110 2.19 -19.27 -8.27
N ASP A 111 2.71 -19.02 -7.06
CA ASP A 111 2.36 -17.85 -6.26
C ASP A 111 2.87 -16.58 -6.91
N LEU A 112 4.12 -16.61 -7.37
CA LEU A 112 4.73 -15.48 -8.04
C LEU A 112 4.05 -15.18 -9.38
N HIS A 113 3.72 -16.20 -10.16
CA HIS A 113 3.00 -16.03 -11.42
C HIS A 113 1.64 -15.35 -11.23
N GLU A 114 0.87 -15.76 -10.22
CA GLU A 114 -0.43 -15.14 -9.93
C GLU A 114 -0.26 -13.70 -9.44
N ALA A 115 0.75 -13.41 -8.60
CA ALA A 115 1.07 -12.04 -8.18
C ALA A 115 1.49 -11.13 -9.36
N LEU A 116 2.27 -11.65 -10.31
CA LEU A 116 2.67 -10.91 -11.51
C LEU A 116 1.50 -10.68 -12.48
N LYS A 117 0.58 -11.64 -12.59
CA LYS A 117 -0.67 -11.48 -13.35
C LYS A 117 -1.56 -10.39 -12.74
N TRP A 118 -1.59 -10.27 -11.42
CA TRP A 118 -2.26 -9.14 -10.77
C TRP A 118 -1.58 -7.81 -11.12
N CYS A 119 -0.23 -7.76 -11.12
CA CYS A 119 0.51 -6.56 -11.52
C CYS A 119 0.19 -6.14 -12.96
N ASP A 120 0.09 -7.10 -13.90
CA ASP A 120 -0.27 -6.84 -15.29
C ASP A 120 -1.65 -6.17 -15.37
N SER A 121 -2.63 -6.78 -14.71
CA SER A 121 -3.99 -6.25 -14.67
C SER A 121 -4.02 -4.86 -14.01
N PHE A 122 -3.31 -4.67 -12.88
CA PHE A 122 -3.34 -3.42 -12.11
C PHE A 122 -2.75 -2.27 -12.91
N PHE A 123 -1.66 -2.54 -13.64
CA PHE A 123 -1.10 -1.62 -14.63
C PHE A 123 -2.12 -1.24 -15.72
N VAL A 124 -2.77 -2.24 -16.34
CA VAL A 124 -3.75 -2.01 -17.43
C VAL A 124 -4.93 -1.14 -16.96
N ASN A 125 -5.32 -1.25 -15.69
CA ASN A 125 -6.43 -0.48 -15.13
C ASN A 125 -6.04 0.94 -14.68
N GLN A 126 -4.78 1.34 -14.78
CA GLN A 126 -4.37 2.70 -14.46
C GLN A 126 -5.02 3.68 -15.46
N ARG A 127 -5.67 4.71 -14.91
CA ARG A 127 -6.26 5.79 -15.70
C ARG A 127 -5.29 6.95 -15.77
N LEU A 128 -5.32 7.67 -16.87
CA LEU A 128 -4.48 8.85 -17.06
C LEU A 128 -5.22 10.12 -16.65
N ALA A 129 -4.45 11.08 -16.16
CA ALA A 129 -4.90 12.43 -15.85
C ALA A 129 -3.83 13.44 -16.29
N ILE A 130 -4.20 14.72 -16.30
CA ILE A 130 -3.28 15.82 -16.52
C ILE A 130 -3.11 16.55 -15.18
N THR A 131 -1.85 16.68 -14.73
CA THR A 131 -1.53 17.39 -13.49
C THR A 131 -1.74 18.89 -13.65
N SER A 132 -1.75 19.62 -12.52
CA SER A 132 -1.80 21.08 -12.55
C SER A 132 -0.58 21.71 -13.23
N GLU A 133 0.53 20.96 -13.32
CA GLU A 133 1.73 21.33 -14.08
C GLU A 133 1.70 20.88 -15.55
N THR A 134 0.55 20.43 -16.06
CA THR A 134 0.35 19.94 -17.44
C THR A 134 1.13 18.68 -17.81
N ASN A 135 1.62 17.93 -16.82
CA ASN A 135 2.28 16.64 -17.02
C ASN A 135 1.26 15.49 -17.09
N GLU A 136 1.62 14.39 -17.76
CA GLU A 136 0.85 13.15 -17.70
C GLU A 136 1.03 12.48 -16.32
N SER A 137 -0.08 12.19 -15.64
CA SER A 137 -0.12 11.41 -14.41
C SER A 137 -1.09 10.24 -14.53
N GLY A 138 -1.25 9.47 -13.45
CA GLY A 138 -2.18 8.36 -13.44
C GLY A 138 -2.72 8.03 -12.06
N TYR A 139 -3.89 7.41 -12.04
CA TYR A 139 -4.61 7.07 -10.82
C TYR A 139 -5.38 5.77 -10.99
N TRP A 140 -5.80 5.20 -9.86
CA TRP A 140 -6.73 4.08 -9.82
C TRP A 140 -7.98 4.49 -9.05
N VAL A 141 -9.10 3.91 -9.45
CA VAL A 141 -10.37 4.03 -8.74
C VAL A 141 -10.49 2.82 -7.84
N ASP A 142 -10.84 3.03 -6.57
CA ASP A 142 -11.19 1.90 -5.71
C ASP A 142 -12.52 1.29 -6.17
N LEU A 143 -12.66 -0.03 -6.00
CA LEU A 143 -13.71 -0.85 -6.62
C LEU A 143 -13.65 -0.74 -8.15
N SER A 144 -12.74 -1.49 -8.76
CA SER A 144 -12.37 -1.35 -10.18
C SER A 144 -13.54 -1.42 -11.17
N ARG A 145 -14.69 -1.99 -10.78
CA ARG A 145 -15.92 -2.05 -11.60
C ARG A 145 -16.76 -0.78 -11.56
N ASN A 146 -16.53 0.11 -10.59
CA ASN A 146 -17.21 1.40 -10.51
C ASN A 146 -16.30 2.50 -11.08
N PRO A 147 -16.44 2.89 -12.36
CA PRO A 147 -15.57 3.91 -12.94
C PRO A 147 -15.74 5.30 -12.34
N LYS A 148 -16.80 5.53 -11.56
CA LYS A 148 -17.07 6.77 -10.84
C LYS A 148 -16.86 6.63 -9.32
N GLY A 149 -16.20 5.54 -8.90
CA GLY A 149 -15.84 5.30 -7.51
C GLY A 149 -14.80 6.31 -7.00
N ASN A 150 -14.46 6.18 -5.73
CA ASN A 150 -13.49 7.06 -5.08
C ASN A 150 -12.09 6.88 -5.69
N ILE A 151 -11.35 7.98 -5.78
CA ILE A 151 -9.90 7.94 -5.98
C ILE A 151 -9.31 8.11 -4.59
N TYR A 152 -9.14 6.98 -3.90
CA TYR A 152 -8.84 6.96 -2.47
C TYR A 152 -7.38 6.60 -2.23
N PHE A 153 -6.61 7.53 -1.65
CA PHE A 153 -5.17 7.33 -1.52
C PHE A 153 -4.78 6.32 -0.46
N GLY A 154 -5.62 6.05 0.54
CA GLY A 154 -5.39 4.92 1.45
C GLY A 154 -5.25 3.59 0.69
N ASP A 155 -6.18 3.35 -0.24
CA ASP A 155 -6.25 2.12 -1.01
C ASP A 155 -5.25 2.10 -2.17
N GLY A 156 -5.16 3.23 -2.89
CA GLY A 156 -4.21 3.43 -3.98
C GLY A 156 -2.77 3.26 -3.53
N GLY A 157 -2.39 3.83 -2.38
CA GLY A 157 -1.06 3.69 -1.79
C GLY A 157 -0.71 2.25 -1.40
N THR A 158 -1.68 1.53 -0.83
CA THR A 158 -1.51 0.11 -0.47
C THR A 158 -1.27 -0.74 -1.71
N ALA A 159 -2.10 -0.57 -2.75
CA ALA A 159 -1.95 -1.29 -4.01
C ALA A 159 -0.67 -0.92 -4.76
N ALA A 160 -0.31 0.38 -4.83
CA ALA A 160 0.92 0.84 -5.45
C ALA A 160 2.16 0.30 -4.72
N SER A 161 2.13 0.22 -3.39
CA SER A 161 3.20 -0.39 -2.59
C SER A 161 3.35 -1.89 -2.90
N ALA A 162 2.25 -2.62 -3.10
CA ALA A 162 2.30 -4.01 -3.53
C ALA A 162 2.97 -4.16 -4.91
N LEU A 163 2.59 -3.33 -5.89
CA LEU A 163 3.24 -3.33 -7.20
C LEU A 163 4.75 -3.03 -7.08
N ALA A 164 5.14 -2.07 -6.24
CA ALA A 164 6.54 -1.74 -5.98
C ALA A 164 7.31 -2.88 -5.32
N ALA A 165 6.71 -3.64 -4.39
CA ALA A 165 7.36 -4.79 -3.76
C ALA A 165 7.57 -5.97 -4.74
N ILE A 166 6.68 -6.11 -5.72
CA ILE A 166 6.68 -7.23 -6.68
C ILE A 166 7.50 -6.91 -7.94
N LEU A 167 7.67 -5.64 -8.32
CA LEU A 167 8.24 -5.28 -9.64
C LEU A 167 9.59 -5.93 -9.94
N ASN A 168 10.39 -6.22 -8.92
CA ASN A 168 11.73 -6.77 -9.09
C ASN A 168 11.70 -8.18 -9.71
N TYR A 169 10.60 -8.92 -9.52
CA TYR A 169 10.39 -10.25 -10.12
C TYR A 169 9.97 -10.22 -11.59
N ALA A 170 9.49 -9.07 -12.07
CA ALA A 170 9.02 -8.95 -13.43
C ALA A 170 10.20 -9.00 -14.43
N ASP A 171 9.93 -9.45 -15.66
CA ASP A 171 10.89 -9.32 -16.74
C ASP A 171 11.26 -7.84 -16.99
N PRO A 172 12.41 -7.54 -17.62
CA PRO A 172 12.87 -6.17 -17.79
C PRO A 172 11.86 -5.22 -18.45
N LYS A 173 11.04 -5.70 -19.39
CA LYS A 173 10.03 -4.89 -20.07
C LYS A 173 8.88 -4.57 -19.13
N LYS A 174 8.36 -5.59 -18.43
CA LYS A 174 7.30 -5.41 -17.42
C LYS A 174 7.75 -4.52 -16.26
N ARG A 175 8.96 -4.73 -15.76
CA ARG A 175 9.57 -3.89 -14.73
C ARG A 175 9.56 -2.41 -15.11
N TRP A 176 9.93 -2.09 -16.35
CA TRP A 176 9.95 -0.71 -16.85
C TRP A 176 8.54 -0.09 -16.92
N ILE A 177 7.55 -0.80 -17.46
CA ILE A 177 6.17 -0.25 -17.54
C ILE A 177 5.55 -0.09 -16.15
N TYR A 178 5.82 -1.01 -15.22
CA TYR A 178 5.31 -0.91 -13.85
C TYR A 178 5.92 0.28 -13.13
N LEU A 179 7.24 0.49 -13.25
CA LEU A 179 7.90 1.67 -12.68
C LEU A 179 7.31 2.96 -13.26
N LYS A 180 7.02 3.00 -14.57
CA LYS A 180 6.38 4.18 -15.19
C LYS A 180 4.98 4.44 -14.66
N ALA A 181 4.20 3.39 -14.38
CA ALA A 181 2.90 3.54 -13.74
C ALA A 181 3.02 4.05 -12.29
N LEU A 182 3.99 3.57 -11.52
CA LEU A 182 4.26 4.09 -10.18
C LEU A 182 4.66 5.58 -10.23
N GLU A 183 5.54 5.99 -11.16
CA GLU A 183 5.90 7.40 -11.34
C GLU A 183 4.71 8.28 -11.76
N ARG A 184 3.79 7.75 -12.59
CA ARG A 184 2.54 8.45 -12.94
C ARG A 184 1.65 8.67 -11.73
N TYR A 185 1.56 7.68 -10.84
CA TYR A 185 0.80 7.80 -9.60
C TYR A 185 1.42 8.81 -8.64
N ALA A 186 2.74 8.78 -8.49
CA ALA A 186 3.47 9.79 -7.72
C ALA A 186 3.18 11.21 -8.20
N ARG A 187 3.26 11.45 -9.53
CA ARG A 187 2.92 12.77 -10.10
C ARG A 187 1.47 13.16 -9.86
N PHE A 188 0.53 12.22 -9.90
CA PHE A 188 -0.86 12.54 -9.57
C PHE A 188 -0.97 13.05 -8.14
N VAL A 189 -0.32 12.39 -7.17
CA VAL A 189 -0.35 12.81 -5.76
C VAL A 189 0.37 14.15 -5.54
N VAL A 190 1.57 14.32 -6.11
CA VAL A 190 2.45 15.48 -5.87
C VAL A 190 2.00 16.71 -6.64
N ASP A 191 1.67 16.58 -7.92
CA ASP A 191 1.40 17.71 -8.83
C ASP A 191 -0.11 17.96 -8.98
N GLY A 192 -0.93 17.20 -8.25
CA GLY A 192 -2.37 17.32 -8.26
C GLY A 192 -3.01 17.01 -9.62
N CYS A 193 -4.11 17.69 -9.93
CA CYS A 193 -4.82 17.56 -11.20
C CYS A 193 -5.35 18.90 -11.67
N LEU A 194 -5.25 19.15 -12.97
CA LEU A 194 -5.73 20.39 -13.59
C LEU A 194 -7.27 20.45 -13.63
N PHE A 195 -7.90 19.29 -13.77
CA PHE A 195 -9.35 19.10 -13.83
C PHE A 195 -9.74 17.82 -13.07
N ASP A 196 -11.02 17.70 -12.70
CA ASP A 196 -11.59 16.45 -12.20
C ASP A 196 -11.31 15.31 -13.19
N PRO A 197 -10.49 14.30 -12.82
CA PRO A 197 -10.03 13.28 -13.74
C PRO A 197 -11.11 12.25 -14.11
N GLN A 198 -12.28 12.27 -13.44
CA GLN A 198 -13.45 11.44 -13.79
C GLN A 198 -14.56 12.27 -14.46
N GLY A 199 -14.35 13.58 -14.66
CA GLY A 199 -15.33 14.45 -15.33
C GLY A 199 -16.65 14.62 -14.57
N LEU A 200 -16.63 14.50 -13.24
CA LEU A 200 -17.82 14.63 -12.39
C LEU A 200 -18.08 16.08 -11.94
N GLY A 201 -17.26 17.03 -12.38
CA GLY A 201 -17.42 18.46 -12.06
C GLY A 201 -16.94 18.82 -10.66
N ARG A 202 -16.08 18.01 -10.04
CA ARG A 202 -15.43 18.34 -8.77
C ARG A 202 -14.26 19.32 -9.00
N GLU A 203 -13.69 19.79 -7.90
CA GLU A 203 -12.59 20.74 -7.88
C GLU A 203 -11.27 20.15 -8.40
N SER A 204 -10.30 21.03 -8.66
CA SER A 204 -8.91 20.71 -8.99
C SER A 204 -7.98 21.02 -7.81
N THR A 205 -6.77 20.48 -7.82
CA THR A 205 -5.74 20.83 -6.82
C THR A 205 -4.36 20.87 -7.45
N ALA A 206 -3.48 21.71 -6.91
CA ALA A 206 -2.06 21.72 -7.25
C ALA A 206 -1.28 20.59 -6.57
N SER A 207 -1.78 20.04 -5.46
CA SER A 207 -1.15 18.92 -4.75
C SER A 207 -2.10 18.30 -3.73
N TRP A 208 -1.87 17.04 -3.37
CA TRP A 208 -2.41 16.46 -2.15
C TRP A 208 -1.37 16.32 -1.03
N VAL A 209 -0.12 16.72 -1.27
CA VAL A 209 0.93 16.77 -0.24
C VAL A 209 0.75 18.08 0.54
N ILE A 210 0.56 17.99 1.85
CA ILE A 210 0.44 19.16 2.70
C ILE A 210 1.84 19.67 3.03
N ALA A 211 2.26 20.74 2.36
CA ALA A 211 3.62 21.26 2.44
C ALA A 211 3.86 22.25 3.60
N GLU A 212 2.80 22.82 4.15
CA GLU A 212 2.85 23.92 5.12
C GLU A 212 1.79 23.76 6.23
N GLY A 213 1.95 24.53 7.31
CA GLY A 213 1.02 24.56 8.44
C GLY A 213 1.21 23.40 9.44
N ASP A 214 0.21 23.23 10.31
CA ASP A 214 0.27 22.24 11.38
C ASP A 214 0.25 20.80 10.88
N ASP A 215 -0.33 20.57 9.70
CA ASP A 215 -0.40 19.25 9.08
C ASP A 215 0.68 19.01 8.02
N LYS A 216 1.76 19.80 8.04
CA LYS A 216 2.90 19.58 7.15
C LYS A 216 3.39 18.13 7.23
N GLY A 217 3.51 17.48 6.07
CA GLY A 217 3.91 16.09 5.92
C GLY A 217 2.74 15.12 5.72
N ALA A 218 1.51 15.53 6.04
CA ALA A 218 0.33 14.73 5.77
C ALA A 218 -0.07 14.71 4.30
N LEU A 219 -0.90 13.74 3.93
CA LEU A 219 -1.55 13.67 2.63
C LEU A 219 -3.07 13.86 2.73
N GLY A 220 -3.63 14.44 1.67
CA GLY A 220 -5.06 14.49 1.40
C GLY A 220 -5.69 13.12 1.13
N CYS A 221 -7.02 13.03 1.14
CA CYS A 221 -7.74 11.78 0.85
C CYS A 221 -7.73 11.38 -0.63
N GLY A 222 -7.62 12.37 -1.54
CA GLY A 222 -7.90 12.20 -2.96
C GLY A 222 -9.30 12.71 -3.32
N PHE A 223 -10.05 11.95 -4.11
CA PHE A 223 -11.47 12.22 -4.37
C PHE A 223 -12.33 11.23 -3.59
N TYR A 224 -12.97 11.71 -2.53
CA TYR A 224 -13.66 10.91 -1.52
C TYR A 224 -15.09 11.41 -1.36
N GLU A 225 -16.06 10.50 -1.25
CA GLU A 225 -17.50 10.80 -1.03
C GLU A 225 -18.09 11.87 -1.97
N GLY A 226 -17.58 11.95 -3.20
CA GLY A 226 -18.10 12.86 -4.22
C GLY A 226 -17.47 14.25 -4.22
N HIS A 227 -16.48 14.54 -3.38
CA HIS A 227 -15.70 15.79 -3.42
C HIS A 227 -14.20 15.53 -3.50
N LEU A 228 -13.45 16.60 -3.80
CA LEU A 228 -11.99 16.64 -3.66
C LEU A 228 -11.67 16.92 -2.19
N SER A 229 -10.81 16.09 -1.57
CA SER A 229 -10.29 16.36 -0.23
C SER A 229 -8.77 16.45 -0.23
N VAL A 230 -8.29 17.66 0.07
CA VAL A 230 -6.89 17.97 0.36
C VAL A 230 -6.59 18.00 1.86
N LYS A 231 -7.57 17.64 2.70
CA LYS A 231 -7.42 17.63 4.16
C LYS A 231 -6.73 16.36 4.65
N PRO A 232 -6.01 16.41 5.78
CA PRO A 232 -5.24 15.28 6.27
C PRO A 232 -6.06 13.99 6.38
N TYR A 233 -5.44 12.89 5.97
CA TYR A 233 -5.94 11.54 6.16
C TYR A 233 -4.83 10.64 6.68
N THR A 234 -5.03 10.04 7.86
CA THR A 234 -4.01 9.22 8.52
C THR A 234 -3.56 8.04 7.66
N ILE A 235 -4.49 7.27 7.10
CA ILE A 235 -4.12 6.09 6.31
C ILE A 235 -3.51 6.48 4.98
N ALA A 236 -3.99 7.51 4.25
CA ALA A 236 -3.31 7.93 3.02
C ALA A 236 -1.89 8.44 3.31
N THR A 237 -1.71 9.17 4.40
CA THR A 237 -0.38 9.60 4.86
C THR A 237 0.51 8.39 5.14
N ALA A 238 -0.04 7.34 5.74
CA ALA A 238 0.71 6.12 6.00
C ALA A 238 1.02 5.30 4.73
N THR A 239 0.02 4.96 3.93
CA THR A 239 0.17 4.02 2.82
C THR A 239 0.74 4.67 1.57
N THR A 240 0.25 5.85 1.18
CA THR A 240 0.80 6.61 0.06
C THR A 240 2.03 7.40 0.49
N GLY A 241 1.89 8.21 1.54
CA GLY A 241 2.94 9.13 1.99
C GLY A 241 4.19 8.40 2.46
N GLY A 242 4.06 7.51 3.44
CA GLY A 242 5.18 6.74 3.98
C GLY A 242 5.53 5.52 3.12
N GLY A 243 4.60 4.57 3.01
CA GLY A 243 4.82 3.26 2.40
C GLY A 243 5.25 3.33 0.93
N PHE A 244 4.39 3.90 0.09
CA PHE A 244 4.60 3.96 -1.35
C PHE A 244 5.78 4.86 -1.73
N PHE A 245 5.89 6.08 -1.20
CA PHE A 245 7.03 6.95 -1.55
C PHE A 245 8.37 6.42 -1.02
N ALA A 246 8.42 5.74 0.13
CA ALA A 246 9.65 5.06 0.55
C ALA A 246 10.03 3.94 -0.43
N ALA A 247 9.06 3.14 -0.87
CA ALA A 247 9.29 2.10 -1.88
C ALA A 247 9.73 2.71 -3.22
N LEU A 248 9.11 3.80 -3.66
CA LEU A 248 9.46 4.47 -4.91
C LEU A 248 10.84 5.13 -4.84
N TYR A 249 11.22 5.70 -3.69
CA TYR A 249 12.57 6.21 -3.44
C TYR A 249 13.61 5.12 -3.64
N ARG A 250 13.42 3.92 -3.05
CA ARG A 250 14.34 2.78 -3.27
C ARG A 250 14.52 2.45 -4.76
N LEU A 251 13.47 2.61 -5.56
CA LEU A 251 13.47 2.23 -6.98
C LEU A 251 14.07 3.31 -7.90
N THR A 252 14.07 4.57 -7.48
CA THR A 252 14.39 5.72 -8.34
C THR A 252 15.50 6.61 -7.81
N GLU A 253 15.81 6.51 -6.52
CA GLU A 253 16.77 7.33 -5.76
C GLU A 253 16.50 8.84 -5.84
N LYS A 254 15.26 9.22 -6.15
CA LYS A 254 14.78 10.59 -6.24
C LYS A 254 14.58 11.21 -4.84
N PRO A 255 15.37 12.22 -4.43
CA PRO A 255 15.32 12.77 -3.07
C PRO A 255 13.94 13.26 -2.64
N GLU A 256 13.15 13.80 -3.58
CA GLU A 256 11.80 14.29 -3.31
C GLU A 256 10.88 13.19 -2.73
N TYR A 257 11.05 11.94 -3.15
CA TYR A 257 10.27 10.82 -2.61
C TYR A 257 10.74 10.41 -1.21
N LYS A 258 12.03 10.55 -0.92
CA LYS A 258 12.54 10.37 0.45
C LYS A 258 11.95 11.43 1.38
N ASP A 259 11.92 12.68 0.94
CA ASP A 259 11.43 13.80 1.76
C ASP A 259 9.93 13.67 2.06
N ILE A 260 9.12 13.25 1.07
CA ILE A 260 7.69 12.97 1.28
C ILE A 260 7.50 11.82 2.28
N ALA A 261 8.25 10.72 2.13
CA ALA A 261 8.14 9.57 3.01
C ALA A 261 8.56 9.88 4.46
N ALA A 262 9.68 10.58 4.64
CA ALA A 262 10.14 11.01 5.96
C ALA A 262 9.17 12.03 6.59
N GLY A 263 8.64 12.96 5.80
CA GLY A 263 7.64 13.94 6.24
C GLY A 263 6.34 13.27 6.71
N ALA A 264 5.86 12.26 5.98
CA ALA A 264 4.68 11.49 6.35
C ALA A 264 4.88 10.74 7.68
N VAL A 265 6.02 10.07 7.85
CA VAL A 265 6.36 9.40 9.12
C VAL A 265 6.45 10.40 10.27
N ALA A 266 7.08 11.55 10.06
CA ALA A 266 7.18 12.59 11.08
C ALA A 266 5.79 13.11 11.50
N TRP A 267 4.88 13.33 10.55
CA TRP A 267 3.51 13.74 10.86
C TRP A 267 2.74 12.66 11.63
N LEU A 268 2.85 11.38 11.24
CA LEU A 268 2.21 10.26 11.95
C LEU A 268 2.67 10.16 13.42
N LEU A 269 3.97 10.36 13.67
CA LEU A 269 4.50 10.41 15.03
C LEU A 269 4.01 11.65 15.79
N LYS A 270 3.90 12.80 15.11
CA LYS A 270 3.43 14.06 15.70
C LYS A 270 1.98 13.98 16.18
N ILE A 271 1.08 13.36 15.42
CA ILE A 271 -0.36 13.29 15.77
C ILE A 271 -0.67 12.20 16.81
N ARG A 272 0.30 11.33 17.12
CA ARG A 272 0.15 10.29 18.13
C ARG A 272 -0.26 10.90 19.47
N LYS A 273 -1.26 10.31 20.11
CA LYS A 273 -1.70 10.70 21.44
C LYS A 273 -0.62 10.36 22.49
N PRO A 274 -0.61 11.03 23.66
CA PRO A 274 0.36 10.76 24.72
C PRO A 274 0.36 9.30 25.21
N ASP A 275 -0.78 8.60 25.11
CA ASP A 275 -0.92 7.21 25.52
C ASP A 275 -0.38 6.21 24.48
N GLY A 276 0.03 6.67 23.30
CA GLY A 276 0.59 5.85 22.23
C GLY A 276 -0.35 5.57 21.06
N GLU A 277 -1.65 5.86 21.18
CA GLU A 277 -2.61 5.68 20.09
C GLU A 277 -2.32 6.64 18.94
N ILE A 278 -2.41 6.17 17.70
CA ILE A 278 -2.39 7.06 16.52
C ILE A 278 -3.84 7.27 16.07
N PRO A 279 -4.34 8.51 16.03
CA PRO A 279 -5.74 8.77 15.74
C PRO A 279 -6.10 8.52 14.27
N TYR A 280 -7.32 8.02 14.05
CA TYR A 280 -7.93 7.99 12.72
C TYR A 280 -8.44 9.38 12.36
N ILE A 281 -7.77 10.07 11.45
CA ILE A 281 -8.21 11.35 10.89
C ILE A 281 -8.58 11.09 9.44
N LEU A 282 -9.79 11.44 9.00
CA LEU A 282 -10.27 11.31 7.63
C LEU A 282 -10.97 12.60 7.20
N ASP A 283 -10.59 13.16 6.06
CA ASP A 283 -11.08 14.47 5.58
C ASP A 283 -10.95 15.57 6.66
N GLY A 284 -9.84 15.52 7.41
CA GLY A 284 -9.56 16.42 8.54
C GLY A 284 -10.46 16.21 9.77
N GLN A 285 -11.30 15.17 9.80
CA GLN A 285 -12.14 14.84 10.95
C GLN A 285 -11.55 13.68 11.75
N LEU A 286 -11.50 13.85 13.07
CA LEU A 286 -11.05 12.82 14.00
C LEU A 286 -12.16 11.79 14.27
N SER A 287 -11.84 10.51 14.23
CA SER A 287 -12.65 9.41 14.77
C SER A 287 -11.82 8.56 15.75
N ALA A 288 -12.52 7.99 16.73
CA ALA A 288 -11.96 7.06 17.71
C ALA A 288 -12.35 5.60 17.42
N ASP A 289 -13.02 5.34 16.29
CA ASP A 289 -13.69 4.05 16.06
C ASP A 289 -12.71 2.93 15.67
N TRP A 290 -11.57 3.26 15.06
CA TRP A 290 -10.68 2.28 14.41
C TRP A 290 -9.18 2.44 14.77
N PRO A 291 -8.80 2.37 16.05
CA PRO A 291 -7.42 2.61 16.47
C PRO A 291 -6.45 1.50 16.03
N LEU A 292 -6.87 0.23 15.97
CA LEU A 292 -5.98 -0.87 15.59
C LEU A 292 -5.79 -0.95 14.07
N ASP A 293 -6.84 -0.69 13.30
CA ASP A 293 -6.79 -0.52 11.84
C ASP A 293 -5.84 0.61 11.46
N THR A 294 -5.99 1.77 12.11
CA THR A 294 -5.09 2.91 11.91
C THR A 294 -3.63 2.51 12.16
N LEU A 295 -3.37 1.82 13.27
CA LEU A 295 -2.03 1.35 13.61
C LEU A 295 -1.47 0.37 12.57
N SER A 296 -2.29 -0.55 12.05
CA SER A 296 -1.88 -1.47 10.97
C SER A 296 -1.31 -0.74 9.76
N TYR A 297 -1.99 0.31 9.30
CA TYR A 297 -1.51 1.09 8.16
C TYR A 297 -0.30 1.95 8.49
N CYS A 298 -0.28 2.60 9.66
CA CYS A 298 0.88 3.37 10.12
C CYS A 298 2.13 2.51 10.25
N THR A 299 1.96 1.25 10.68
CA THR A 299 3.04 0.25 10.72
C THR A 299 3.68 0.05 9.35
N GLU A 300 2.90 0.08 8.26
CA GLU A 300 3.47 -0.03 6.92
C GLU A 300 4.41 1.12 6.60
N ALA A 301 4.04 2.34 6.96
CA ALA A 301 4.85 3.54 6.77
C ALA A 301 6.17 3.46 7.54
N PHE A 302 6.11 3.12 8.84
CA PHE A 302 7.29 3.08 9.71
C PHE A 302 8.31 2.05 9.22
N ILE A 303 7.85 0.83 8.91
CA ILE A 303 8.73 -0.25 8.47
C ILE A 303 9.24 0.00 7.04
N ALA A 304 8.41 0.51 6.13
CA ALA A 304 8.86 0.87 4.78
C ALA A 304 9.95 1.96 4.85
N ALA A 305 9.76 2.98 5.68
CA ALA A 305 10.70 4.08 5.81
C ALA A 305 12.05 3.60 6.36
N ASP A 306 12.06 2.83 7.45
CA ASP A 306 13.29 2.20 7.97
C ASP A 306 13.97 1.32 6.89
N THR A 307 13.20 0.45 6.24
CA THR A 307 13.72 -0.53 5.26
C THR A 307 14.31 0.14 4.01
N TYR A 308 13.66 1.18 3.49
CA TYR A 308 13.96 1.71 2.17
C TYR A 308 14.74 3.02 2.18
N LEU A 309 14.52 3.89 3.16
CA LEU A 309 15.22 5.17 3.23
C LEU A 309 16.66 5.00 3.73
N LYS A 310 16.93 3.92 4.48
CA LYS A 310 18.23 3.60 5.09
C LYS A 310 18.80 4.78 5.87
N ASP A 311 17.92 5.41 6.64
CA ASP A 311 18.21 6.62 7.40
C ASP A 311 18.33 6.26 8.89
N GLU A 312 19.56 6.21 9.39
CA GLU A 312 19.84 5.79 10.77
C GLU A 312 19.26 6.77 11.81
N GLU A 313 19.15 8.06 11.49
CA GLU A 313 18.53 9.05 12.38
C GLU A 313 17.03 8.80 12.49
N LEU A 314 16.37 8.54 11.35
CA LEU A 314 14.97 8.16 11.35
C LEU A 314 14.74 6.84 12.12
N LYS A 315 15.62 5.85 11.95
CA LYS A 315 15.55 4.58 12.67
C LYS A 315 15.63 4.78 14.19
N MET A 316 16.58 5.59 14.67
CA MET A 316 16.69 5.92 16.09
C MET A 316 15.46 6.68 16.61
N THR A 317 14.93 7.59 15.80
CA THR A 317 13.70 8.33 16.10
C THR A 317 12.52 7.37 16.24
N LEU A 318 12.32 6.48 15.27
CA LEU A 318 11.27 5.44 15.32
C LEU A 318 11.41 4.57 16.58
N GLY A 319 12.61 4.11 16.91
CA GLY A 319 12.84 3.30 18.09
C GLY A 319 12.51 3.99 19.41
N THR A 320 12.73 5.31 19.49
CA THR A 320 12.40 6.09 20.69
C THR A 320 10.92 6.45 20.73
N GLU A 321 10.40 7.00 19.63
CA GLU A 321 9.06 7.58 19.55
C GLU A 321 7.95 6.52 19.50
N LEU A 322 8.20 5.32 19.00
CA LEU A 322 7.17 4.28 18.93
C LEU A 322 6.99 3.51 20.24
N ARG A 323 7.86 3.71 21.25
CA ARG A 323 7.75 3.00 22.53
C ARG A 323 6.36 3.15 23.19
N PRO A 324 5.75 4.35 23.28
CA PRO A 324 4.39 4.48 23.80
C PRO A 324 3.35 3.69 22.99
N THR A 325 3.46 3.67 21.65
CA THR A 325 2.56 2.90 20.79
C THR A 325 2.71 1.39 21.01
N VAL A 326 3.93 0.91 21.24
CA VAL A 326 4.19 -0.49 21.58
C VAL A 326 3.54 -0.84 22.93
N GLU A 327 3.75 -0.02 23.96
CA GLU A 327 3.11 -0.24 25.28
C GLU A 327 1.58 -0.18 25.18
N TRP A 328 1.04 0.77 24.41
CA TRP A 328 -0.39 0.90 24.14
C TRP A 328 -0.99 -0.38 23.54
N MET A 329 -0.27 -0.99 22.59
CA MET A 329 -0.69 -2.22 21.93
C MET A 329 -0.57 -3.43 22.85
N LEU A 330 0.53 -3.56 23.60
CA LEU A 330 0.72 -4.67 24.55
C LEU A 330 -0.35 -4.68 25.64
N GLY A 331 -0.75 -3.50 26.13
CA GLY A 331 -1.79 -3.37 27.16
C GLY A 331 -3.21 -3.73 26.69
N ARG A 332 -3.41 -4.07 25.41
CA ARG A 332 -4.73 -4.31 24.79
C ARG A 332 -4.89 -5.70 24.17
N GLN A 333 -3.93 -6.59 24.36
CA GLN A 333 -4.09 -7.97 23.88
C GLN A 333 -5.22 -8.67 24.65
N ASN A 334 -6.13 -9.30 23.92
CA ASN A 334 -7.18 -10.11 24.51
C ASN A 334 -6.59 -11.37 25.18
N PRO A 335 -7.28 -11.96 26.17
CA PRO A 335 -6.80 -13.19 26.84
C PRO A 335 -6.56 -14.39 25.91
N ASP A 336 -7.18 -14.40 24.73
CA ASP A 336 -7.02 -15.47 23.73
C ASP A 336 -5.83 -15.27 22.78
N GLY A 337 -5.13 -14.12 22.86
CA GLY A 337 -4.00 -13.74 22.02
C GLY A 337 -4.33 -12.80 20.86
N SER A 338 -5.61 -12.52 20.61
CA SER A 338 -6.05 -11.57 19.56
C SER A 338 -6.03 -10.11 20.03
N TRP A 339 -6.37 -9.17 19.14
CA TRP A 339 -6.63 -7.76 19.47
C TRP A 339 -7.97 -7.32 18.87
N GLY A 340 -8.62 -6.38 19.55
CA GLY A 340 -9.88 -5.78 19.12
C GLY A 340 -11.09 -6.68 19.37
N GLU A 341 -12.27 -6.19 19.00
CA GLU A 341 -13.50 -6.95 19.07
C GLU A 341 -13.63 -7.91 17.88
N MET A 342 -14.00 -9.16 18.15
CA MET A 342 -14.10 -10.22 17.13
C MET A 342 -15.03 -9.80 15.97
N GLN A 343 -14.55 -9.94 14.74
CA GLN A 343 -15.16 -9.54 13.47
C GLN A 343 -15.53 -8.05 13.31
N SER A 344 -15.14 -7.18 14.24
CA SER A 344 -15.32 -5.73 14.08
C SER A 344 -14.53 -5.19 12.87
N ALA A 345 -14.97 -4.07 12.32
CA ALA A 345 -14.28 -3.43 11.19
C ALA A 345 -12.82 -3.07 11.50
N ASP A 346 -12.55 -2.68 12.75
CA ASP A 346 -11.21 -2.40 13.27
C ASP A 346 -10.36 -3.69 13.30
N GLN A 347 -10.90 -4.77 13.88
CA GLN A 347 -10.20 -6.05 13.99
C GLN A 347 -9.88 -6.69 12.63
N GLN A 348 -10.75 -6.54 11.63
CA GLN A 348 -10.54 -7.13 10.30
C GLN A 348 -9.31 -6.58 9.56
N ARG A 349 -8.82 -5.39 9.95
CA ARG A 349 -7.64 -4.74 9.35
C ARG A 349 -6.47 -4.59 10.33
N SER A 350 -6.70 -4.85 11.62
CA SER A 350 -5.69 -4.81 12.69
C SER A 350 -4.49 -5.79 12.66
N PRO A 351 -4.47 -6.93 11.92
CA PRO A 351 -3.37 -7.88 12.09
C PRO A 351 -1.97 -7.30 11.84
N ARG A 352 -1.84 -6.35 10.90
CA ARG A 352 -0.54 -5.75 10.56
C ARG A 352 0.05 -4.90 11.68
N ALA A 353 -0.73 -4.47 12.66
CA ALA A 353 -0.21 -3.84 13.87
C ALA A 353 0.78 -4.78 14.59
N VAL A 354 0.61 -6.11 14.51
CA VAL A 354 1.52 -7.08 15.13
C VAL A 354 2.89 -7.09 14.44
N THR A 355 2.96 -6.70 13.16
CA THR A 355 4.22 -6.52 12.45
C THR A 355 5.07 -5.41 13.10
N LEU A 356 4.46 -4.38 13.69
CA LEU A 356 5.18 -3.33 14.42
C LEU A 356 5.91 -3.92 15.63
N LEU A 357 5.22 -4.76 16.38
CA LEU A 357 5.79 -5.47 17.52
C LEU A 357 6.99 -6.32 17.07
N ALA A 358 6.84 -7.08 15.97
CA ALA A 358 7.91 -7.91 15.43
C ALA A 358 9.11 -7.07 14.96
N TRP A 359 8.87 -5.92 14.32
CA TRP A 359 9.92 -5.00 13.91
C TRP A 359 10.63 -4.39 15.13
N TYR A 360 9.88 -3.93 16.13
CA TYR A 360 10.43 -3.30 17.33
C TYR A 360 11.29 -4.27 18.14
N TYR A 361 10.83 -5.51 18.31
CA TYR A 361 11.61 -6.57 18.98
C TYR A 361 12.99 -6.80 18.31
N ARG A 362 13.02 -6.77 16.98
CA ARG A 362 14.24 -7.09 16.20
C ARG A 362 15.18 -5.91 16.02
N ASN A 363 14.65 -4.69 15.94
CA ASN A 363 15.40 -3.53 15.51
C ASN A 363 15.65 -2.51 16.62
N VAL A 364 14.91 -2.59 17.73
CA VAL A 364 14.98 -1.61 18.82
C VAL A 364 15.36 -2.31 20.13
N GLU A 365 14.49 -3.18 20.64
CA GLU A 365 14.67 -3.82 21.93
C GLU A 365 13.96 -5.17 22.00
N PRO A 366 14.67 -6.29 22.28
CA PRO A 366 14.09 -7.62 22.33
C PRO A 366 13.33 -7.88 23.64
N ASP A 367 12.29 -7.09 23.90
CA ASP A 367 11.44 -7.21 25.09
C ASP A 367 10.70 -8.57 25.11
N PRO A 368 10.87 -9.40 26.15
CA PRO A 368 10.16 -10.67 26.28
C PRO A 368 8.64 -10.54 26.21
N ARG A 369 8.04 -9.43 26.68
CA ARG A 369 6.59 -9.19 26.63
C ARG A 369 6.09 -9.11 25.19
N ILE A 370 6.88 -8.51 24.30
CA ILE A 370 6.57 -8.43 22.88
C ILE A 370 6.59 -9.83 22.25
N LYS A 371 7.64 -10.59 22.56
CA LYS A 371 7.78 -11.97 22.07
C LYS A 371 6.60 -12.84 22.50
N ASP A 372 6.21 -12.78 23.77
CA ASP A 372 5.09 -13.53 24.31
C ASP A 372 3.76 -13.11 23.66
N ALA A 373 3.54 -11.81 23.47
CA ALA A 373 2.34 -11.30 22.79
C ALA A 373 2.24 -11.81 21.35
N ILE A 374 3.32 -11.76 20.57
CA ILE A 374 3.36 -12.28 19.20
C ILE A 374 3.14 -13.79 19.19
N LEU A 375 3.77 -14.53 20.12
CA LEU A 375 3.58 -15.97 20.24
C LEU A 375 2.12 -16.33 20.53
N ASN A 376 1.45 -15.62 21.45
CA ASN A 376 0.04 -15.85 21.75
C ASN A 376 -0.86 -15.62 20.52
N TYR A 377 -0.58 -14.59 19.72
CA TYR A 377 -1.29 -14.35 18.46
C TYR A 377 -1.07 -15.46 17.43
N CYS A 378 0.18 -15.93 17.29
CA CYS A 378 0.47 -17.05 16.41
C CYS A 378 -0.25 -18.33 16.86
N LEU A 379 -0.29 -18.61 18.17
CA LEU A 379 -1.02 -19.76 18.72
C LEU A 379 -2.53 -19.62 18.51
N PHE A 380 -3.08 -18.41 18.63
CA PHE A 380 -4.47 -18.09 18.29
C PHE A 380 -4.79 -18.44 16.83
N LEU A 381 -3.96 -18.01 15.86
CA LEU A 381 -4.17 -18.32 14.44
C LEU A 381 -4.03 -19.81 14.10
N LEU A 382 -3.22 -20.53 14.87
CA LEU A 382 -2.97 -21.97 14.69
C LEU A 382 -4.06 -22.86 15.32
N ASP A 383 -4.97 -22.28 16.09
CA ASP A 383 -6.18 -22.94 16.59
C ASP A 383 -7.27 -22.86 15.50
N PRO A 384 -7.77 -23.99 14.97
CA PRO A 384 -8.72 -23.98 13.85
C PRO A 384 -10.04 -23.28 14.18
N GLU A 385 -10.56 -23.41 15.40
CA GLU A 385 -11.84 -22.82 15.77
C GLU A 385 -11.70 -21.31 15.92
N LYS A 386 -10.63 -20.85 16.58
CA LYS A 386 -10.34 -19.42 16.74
C LYS A 386 -10.02 -18.76 15.41
N SER A 387 -9.21 -19.40 14.57
CA SER A 387 -8.86 -18.92 13.22
C SER A 387 -10.10 -18.73 12.34
N LEU A 388 -11.03 -19.69 12.38
CA LEU A 388 -12.31 -19.58 11.67
C LEU A 388 -13.19 -18.47 12.24
N ALA A 389 -13.30 -18.39 13.58
CA ALA A 389 -14.07 -17.34 14.26
C ALA A 389 -13.52 -15.93 13.96
N TYR A 390 -12.20 -15.79 13.82
CA TYR A 390 -11.51 -14.57 13.43
C TYR A 390 -11.83 -14.13 12.00
N GLY A 391 -12.21 -15.09 11.14
CA GLY A 391 -12.57 -14.85 9.74
C GLY A 391 -11.48 -15.24 8.74
N ILE A 392 -10.48 -16.03 9.12
CA ILE A 392 -9.47 -16.55 8.19
C ILE A 392 -10.14 -17.44 7.13
N LYS A 393 -9.82 -17.20 5.86
CA LYS A 393 -10.45 -17.82 4.68
C LYS A 393 -11.97 -17.58 4.55
N LYS A 394 -12.49 -16.56 5.23
CA LYS A 394 -13.89 -16.10 5.13
C LYS A 394 -13.95 -14.63 4.77
N LEU A 395 -13.20 -13.80 5.50
CA LEU A 395 -13.09 -12.37 5.31
C LEU A 395 -11.79 -12.07 4.59
N VAL A 396 -11.88 -11.47 3.41
CA VAL A 396 -10.70 -11.22 2.56
C VAL A 396 -9.72 -10.26 3.23
N ARG A 397 -10.22 -9.24 3.94
CA ARG A 397 -9.40 -8.29 4.70
C ARG A 397 -8.62 -9.01 5.79
N THR A 398 -9.31 -9.68 6.71
CA THR A 398 -8.65 -10.38 7.83
C THR A 398 -7.59 -11.37 7.33
N THR A 399 -7.93 -12.15 6.31
CA THR A 399 -7.03 -13.18 5.78
C THR A 399 -5.76 -12.59 5.16
N GLY A 400 -5.91 -11.54 4.33
CA GLY A 400 -4.77 -10.88 3.71
C GLY A 400 -3.84 -10.22 4.73
N PHE A 401 -4.39 -9.47 5.68
CA PHE A 401 -3.61 -8.80 6.72
C PHE A 401 -2.90 -9.80 7.65
N ALA A 402 -3.60 -10.86 8.09
CA ALA A 402 -3.01 -11.91 8.93
C ALA A 402 -1.90 -12.67 8.18
N GLY A 403 -2.12 -13.01 6.90
CA GLY A 403 -1.10 -13.66 6.07
C GLY A 403 0.17 -12.82 5.95
N LEU A 404 0.04 -11.54 5.62
CA LEU A 404 1.18 -10.61 5.53
C LEU A 404 1.93 -10.48 6.85
N THR A 405 1.21 -10.51 7.97
CA THR A 405 1.79 -10.43 9.32
C THR A 405 2.59 -11.68 9.65
N VAL A 406 2.03 -12.87 9.39
CA VAL A 406 2.74 -14.15 9.62
C VAL A 406 3.98 -14.25 8.73
N ALA A 407 3.90 -13.79 7.47
CA ALA A 407 5.06 -13.75 6.58
C ALA A 407 6.19 -12.88 7.14
N GLU A 408 5.90 -11.69 7.68
CA GLU A 408 6.90 -10.82 8.32
C GLU A 408 7.46 -11.39 9.63
N ILE A 409 6.64 -12.10 10.42
CA ILE A 409 7.12 -12.81 11.61
C ILE A 409 8.12 -13.89 11.21
N LEU A 410 7.84 -14.67 10.17
CA LEU A 410 8.72 -15.75 9.71
C LEU A 410 9.96 -15.26 8.96
N GLN A 411 9.83 -14.19 8.17
CA GLN A 411 10.89 -13.61 7.36
C GLN A 411 10.68 -12.09 7.24
N PRO A 412 11.37 -11.28 8.08
CA PRO A 412 11.33 -9.82 8.02
C PRO A 412 11.64 -9.28 6.63
N GLY A 413 10.86 -8.29 6.20
CA GLY A 413 11.00 -7.66 4.89
C GLY A 413 10.48 -8.51 3.73
N SER A 414 9.88 -9.67 3.98
CA SER A 414 9.31 -10.53 2.92
C SER A 414 8.15 -9.87 2.18
N THR A 415 7.47 -8.91 2.80
CA THR A 415 6.37 -8.12 2.22
C THR A 415 6.82 -6.79 1.62
N TYR A 416 8.13 -6.50 1.59
CA TYR A 416 8.75 -5.24 1.14
C TYR A 416 9.81 -5.45 0.02
#